data_AF-A0ABD1LBI6-F1
#
_entry.id   AF-A0ABD1LBI6-F1
#
_cell.length_a   1.000
_cell.length_b   1.000
_cell.length_c   1.000
_cell.angle_alpha   90.00
_cell.angle_beta   90.00
_cell.angle_gamma   90.00
#
_symmetry.space_group_name_H-M   'P 1'
#
loop_
_entity.id
_entity.type
_entity.pdbx_description
1 polymer ?
#
loop_
_entity_poly.entity_id
_entity_poly.type
_entity_poly.pdbx_seq_one_letter_code
_entity_poly.pdbx_strand_id
1 'polypeptide(L)'
;MAKSTFFICFNLSLVFSLVTATYYSSLGPTLMGLGEDKFTHLHFYYHDIVSGPNPSMMLVAEPNGKAIDTLPFGTVVAMDDPLTTGPERDSKVVGKAQGLYASISQGELGLMMVMTMAFTDGEFNGSTISVLGRNMIMSESVREMPIIGGTGAFRFARGYAQTKFYSVDFTKGDATVEYNIFVNHY
;
A
#
# COMPACT_ATOMS: atom_id res chain seq x y z
N MET A 1 -14.98 84.61 30.13
CA MET A 1 -15.52 83.25 29.87
C MET A 1 -15.01 82.81 28.50
N ALA A 2 -14.00 81.95 28.45
CA ALA A 2 -13.49 81.38 27.19
C ALA A 2 -13.27 79.88 27.44
N LYS A 3 -13.98 79.02 26.71
CA LYS A 3 -13.84 77.56 26.81
C LYS A 3 -12.83 77.09 25.76
N SER A 4 -11.67 76.64 26.21
CA SER A 4 -10.71 75.93 25.36
C SER A 4 -11.15 74.48 25.25
N THR A 5 -11.35 74.01 24.01
CA THR A 5 -11.76 72.62 23.73
C THR A 5 -10.54 71.86 23.24
N PHE A 6 -10.10 70.86 24.00
CA PHE A 6 -8.93 70.05 23.70
C PHE A 6 -9.36 68.83 22.85
N PHE A 7 -8.93 68.78 21.59
CA PHE A 7 -9.19 67.63 20.71
C PHE A 7 -8.09 66.59 20.89
N ILE A 8 -8.45 65.41 21.40
CA ILE A 8 -7.56 64.24 21.49
C ILE A 8 -7.75 63.42 20.22
N CYS A 9 -6.77 63.44 19.32
CA CYS A 9 -6.74 62.58 18.14
C CYS A 9 -6.30 61.17 18.55
N PHE A 10 -7.25 60.23 18.62
CA PHE A 10 -6.97 58.82 18.84
C PHE A 10 -6.46 58.20 17.53
N ASN A 11 -5.14 57.96 17.43
CA ASN A 11 -4.56 57.27 16.28
C ASN A 11 -4.84 55.76 16.42
N LEU A 12 -5.83 55.27 15.66
CA LEU A 12 -6.14 53.85 15.56
C LEU A 12 -5.26 53.24 14.46
N SER A 13 -4.11 52.66 14.83
CA SER A 13 -3.26 51.91 13.90
C SER A 13 -3.88 50.53 13.64
N LEU A 14 -4.58 50.37 12.52
CA LEU A 14 -5.00 49.06 12.02
C LEU A 14 -3.77 48.28 11.52
N VAL A 15 -3.39 47.23 12.24
CA VAL A 15 -2.41 46.25 11.75
C VAL A 15 -3.15 45.23 10.90
N PHE A 16 -3.16 45.41 9.58
CA PHE A 16 -3.59 44.36 8.66
C PHE A 16 -2.48 43.31 8.54
N SER A 17 -2.62 42.17 9.22
CA SER A 17 -1.83 40.99 8.87
C SER A 17 -2.40 40.45 7.55
N LEU A 18 -1.65 40.63 6.46
CA LEU A 18 -1.92 39.90 5.23
C LEU A 18 -1.59 38.42 5.50
N VAL A 19 -2.59 37.65 5.94
CA VAL A 19 -2.49 36.19 5.93
C VAL A 19 -2.65 35.75 4.48
N THR A 20 -1.52 35.62 3.78
CA THR A 20 -1.49 34.91 2.52
C THR A 20 -1.67 33.43 2.82
N ALA A 21 -2.89 32.93 2.75
CA ALA A 21 -3.18 31.51 2.77
C ALA A 21 -2.70 30.90 1.44
N THR A 22 -1.42 30.51 1.38
CA THR A 22 -0.90 29.74 0.25
C THR A 22 -1.25 28.27 0.46
N TYR A 23 -1.63 27.56 -0.60
CA TYR A 23 -1.88 26.11 -0.53
C TYR A 23 -0.58 25.28 -0.40
N TYR A 24 0.59 25.94 -0.38
CA TYR A 24 1.91 25.33 -0.34
C TYR A 24 2.92 26.15 0.48
N SER A 25 3.97 25.48 0.96
CA SER A 25 5.17 26.05 1.57
C SER A 25 6.39 25.20 1.22
N SER A 26 7.58 25.80 1.14
CA SER A 26 8.82 25.04 1.00
C SER A 26 9.32 24.63 2.38
N LEU A 27 9.54 23.33 2.59
CA LEU A 27 10.18 22.82 3.80
C LEU A 27 11.63 22.46 3.49
N GLY A 28 12.55 22.93 4.33
CA GLY A 28 13.94 22.48 4.28
C GLY A 28 14.08 21.03 4.76
N PRO A 29 15.16 20.31 4.41
CA PRO A 29 15.33 18.89 4.75
C PRO A 29 15.20 18.57 6.26
N THR A 30 15.66 19.47 7.12
CA THR A 30 15.58 19.32 8.59
C THR A 30 14.14 19.36 9.12
N LEU A 31 13.24 20.07 8.45
CA LEU A 31 11.82 20.16 8.82
C LEU A 31 11.02 18.93 8.37
N MET A 32 11.58 18.07 7.51
CA MET A 32 10.93 16.83 7.11
C MET A 32 10.87 15.79 8.24
N GLY A 33 11.63 16.00 9.33
CA GLY A 33 11.65 15.09 10.48
C GLY A 33 12.11 13.68 10.12
N LEU A 34 12.97 13.56 9.10
CA LEU A 34 13.54 12.28 8.70
C LEU A 34 14.46 11.76 9.80
N GLY A 35 14.24 10.52 10.21
CA GLY A 35 15.14 9.77 11.09
C GLY A 35 16.42 9.33 10.37
N GLU A 36 17.11 8.37 10.98
CA GLU A 36 18.27 7.73 10.36
C GLU A 36 17.82 6.80 9.23
N ASP A 37 18.60 6.73 8.14
CA ASP A 37 18.35 5.76 7.08
C ASP A 37 18.37 4.33 7.65
N LYS A 38 17.28 3.58 7.43
CA LYS A 38 17.11 2.19 7.85
C LYS A 38 16.88 1.29 6.65
N PHE A 39 17.38 0.06 6.76
CA PHE A 39 17.11 -1.01 5.83
C PHE A 39 16.43 -2.17 6.57
N THR A 40 15.30 -2.63 6.04
CA THR A 40 14.55 -3.75 6.60
C THR A 40 14.31 -4.81 5.55
N HIS A 41 14.58 -6.06 5.91
CA HIS A 41 14.14 -7.24 5.19
C HIS A 41 12.93 -7.84 5.90
N LEU A 42 11.81 -7.95 5.18
CA LEU A 42 10.59 -8.59 5.65
C LEU A 42 10.42 -9.92 4.93
N HIS A 43 10.01 -10.94 5.67
CA HIS A 43 9.69 -12.27 5.15
C HIS A 43 8.37 -12.75 5.75
N PHE A 44 7.43 -13.16 4.90
CA PHE A 44 6.10 -13.64 5.29
C PHE A 44 5.42 -14.37 4.13
N TYR A 45 4.25 -14.94 4.40
CA TYR A 45 3.41 -15.64 3.45
C TYR A 45 2.09 -14.92 3.25
N TYR A 46 1.73 -14.71 1.99
CA TYR A 46 0.46 -14.15 1.53
C TYR A 46 -0.47 -15.29 1.14
N HIS A 47 -1.76 -15.18 1.46
CA HIS A 47 -2.75 -16.23 1.16
C HIS A 47 -3.94 -15.66 0.39
N ASP A 48 -4.02 -15.96 -0.90
CA ASP A 48 -5.24 -15.73 -1.68
C ASP A 48 -6.17 -16.93 -1.47
N ILE A 49 -7.27 -16.71 -0.75
CA ILE A 49 -8.22 -17.75 -0.34
C ILE A 49 -9.50 -17.55 -1.17
N VAL A 50 -9.67 -18.40 -2.16
CA VAL A 50 -10.80 -18.39 -3.10
C VAL A 50 -11.84 -19.44 -2.68
N SER A 51 -11.37 -20.58 -2.20
CA SER A 51 -12.20 -21.72 -1.85
C SER A 51 -12.61 -21.77 -0.37
N GLY A 52 -13.68 -22.51 -0.08
CA GLY A 52 -14.19 -22.69 1.28
C GLY A 52 -15.20 -21.63 1.71
N PRO A 53 -15.60 -21.63 3.00
CA PRO A 53 -16.71 -20.81 3.47
C PRO A 53 -16.37 -19.33 3.67
N ASN A 54 -15.08 -19.01 3.80
CA ASN A 54 -14.59 -17.67 4.12
C ASN A 54 -13.50 -17.24 3.12
N PRO A 55 -13.86 -16.93 1.86
CA PRO A 55 -12.90 -16.40 0.90
C PRO A 55 -12.38 -15.03 1.37
N SER A 56 -11.11 -14.74 1.09
CA SER A 56 -10.47 -13.46 1.38
C SER A 56 -10.61 -12.45 0.23
N MET A 57 -11.18 -12.89 -0.90
CA MET A 57 -11.29 -12.12 -2.12
C MET A 57 -12.70 -12.14 -2.72
N MET A 58 -12.97 -11.21 -3.64
CA MET A 58 -14.22 -11.14 -4.39
C MET A 58 -13.97 -10.64 -5.82
N LEU A 59 -14.60 -11.29 -6.80
CA LEU A 59 -14.64 -10.83 -8.18
C LEU A 59 -15.41 -9.50 -8.28
N VAL A 60 -14.74 -8.47 -8.82
CA VAL A 60 -15.30 -7.13 -9.04
C VAL A 60 -15.88 -7.01 -10.45
N ALA A 61 -15.17 -7.53 -11.44
CA ALA A 61 -15.59 -7.48 -12.84
C ALA A 61 -15.05 -8.68 -13.62
N GLU A 62 -15.89 -9.26 -14.48
CA GLU A 62 -15.58 -10.42 -15.32
C GLU A 62 -16.06 -10.17 -16.77
N PRO A 63 -15.48 -9.21 -17.51
CA PRO A 63 -16.00 -8.79 -18.81
C PRO A 63 -15.97 -9.91 -19.87
N ASN A 64 -15.11 -10.90 -19.69
CA ASN A 64 -14.97 -12.07 -20.57
C ASN A 64 -15.51 -13.37 -19.92
N GLY A 65 -16.32 -13.25 -18.86
CA GLY A 65 -16.88 -14.39 -18.14
C GLY A 65 -15.84 -15.23 -17.41
N LYS A 66 -16.19 -16.49 -17.13
CA LYS A 66 -15.36 -17.46 -16.42
C LYS A 66 -14.63 -18.38 -17.39
N ALA A 67 -13.41 -18.76 -17.06
CA ALA A 67 -12.64 -19.77 -17.78
C ALA A 67 -12.09 -20.83 -16.81
N ILE A 68 -11.72 -21.98 -17.36
CA ILE A 68 -11.16 -23.09 -16.59
C ILE A 68 -9.69 -22.79 -16.29
N ASP A 69 -9.27 -22.99 -15.03
CA ASP A 69 -7.90 -22.84 -14.55
C ASP A 69 -7.24 -21.47 -14.83
N THR A 70 -8.03 -20.41 -15.08
CA THR A 70 -7.49 -19.08 -15.41
C THR A 70 -8.49 -17.95 -15.12
N LEU A 71 -7.96 -16.72 -15.02
CA LEU A 71 -8.75 -15.49 -15.02
C LEU A 71 -8.65 -14.83 -16.41
N PRO A 72 -9.74 -14.78 -17.19
CA PRO A 72 -9.74 -14.12 -18.50
C PRO A 72 -9.26 -12.66 -18.43
N PHE A 73 -8.63 -12.19 -19.51
CA PHE A 73 -8.17 -10.81 -19.63
C PHE A 73 -9.25 -9.80 -19.20
N GLY A 74 -8.86 -8.82 -18.38
CA GLY A 74 -9.77 -7.79 -17.87
C GLY A 74 -10.56 -8.20 -16.64
N THR A 75 -10.42 -9.43 -16.14
CA THR A 75 -10.99 -9.82 -14.84
C THR A 75 -10.34 -9.00 -13.72
N VAL A 76 -11.14 -8.47 -12.80
CA VAL A 76 -10.68 -7.68 -11.64
C VAL A 76 -11.19 -8.34 -10.36
N VAL A 77 -10.30 -8.46 -9.38
CA VAL A 77 -10.58 -9.05 -8.07
C VAL A 77 -10.17 -8.05 -6.98
N ALA A 78 -11.01 -7.91 -5.96
CA ALA A 78 -10.67 -7.24 -4.71
C ALA A 78 -10.26 -8.26 -3.66
N MET A 79 -9.24 -7.92 -2.85
CA MET A 79 -8.65 -8.82 -1.86
C MET A 79 -8.46 -8.15 -0.50
N ASP A 80 -8.65 -8.94 0.56
CA ASP A 80 -8.34 -8.67 1.97
C ASP A 80 -7.59 -9.88 2.54
N ASP A 81 -6.42 -10.17 1.96
CA ASP A 81 -5.70 -11.42 2.15
C ASP A 81 -4.80 -11.40 3.39
N PRO A 82 -4.80 -12.45 4.23
CA PRO A 82 -3.95 -12.47 5.41
C PRO A 82 -2.47 -12.62 5.03
N LEU A 83 -1.61 -11.99 5.82
CA LEU A 83 -0.16 -12.18 5.82
C LEU A 83 0.25 -12.91 7.09
N THR A 84 1.00 -14.00 6.97
CA THR A 84 1.40 -14.84 8.12
C THR A 84 2.89 -15.11 8.17
N THR A 85 3.41 -15.48 9.34
CA THR A 85 4.83 -15.82 9.52
C THR A 85 5.25 -17.13 8.88
N GLY A 86 4.32 -18.08 8.71
CA GLY A 86 4.57 -19.40 8.11
C GLY A 86 3.60 -19.68 6.94
N PRO A 87 3.88 -20.70 6.12
CA PRO A 87 3.02 -21.05 5.00
C PRO A 87 1.68 -21.66 5.42
N GLU A 88 1.54 -22.12 6.66
CA GLU A 88 0.29 -22.65 7.18
C GLU A 88 -0.69 -21.52 7.49
N ARG A 89 -1.97 -21.71 7.13
CA ARG A 89 -3.03 -20.69 7.31
C ARG A 89 -3.31 -20.34 8.77
N ASP A 90 -3.00 -21.24 9.70
CA ASP A 90 -3.14 -21.06 11.15
C ASP A 90 -1.88 -20.50 11.82
N SER A 91 -0.81 -20.27 11.06
CA SER A 91 0.37 -19.59 11.56
C SER A 91 0.07 -18.12 11.92
N LYS A 92 0.98 -17.50 12.67
CA LYS A 92 0.75 -16.16 13.24
C LYS A 92 0.48 -15.13 12.13
N VAL A 93 -0.69 -14.50 12.18
CA VAL A 93 -1.05 -13.37 11.32
C VAL A 93 -0.25 -12.14 11.73
N VAL A 94 0.43 -11.52 10.78
CA VAL A 94 1.26 -10.31 10.96
C VAL A 94 0.72 -9.10 10.23
N GLY A 95 -0.26 -9.27 9.35
CA GLY A 95 -0.85 -8.20 8.58
C GLY A 95 -1.85 -8.67 7.56
N LYS A 96 -2.21 -7.77 6.64
CA LYS A 96 -3.07 -8.05 5.50
C LYS A 96 -2.56 -7.38 4.24
N ALA A 97 -2.75 -8.02 3.10
CA ALA A 97 -2.63 -7.42 1.78
C ALA A 97 -4.03 -7.02 1.29
N GLN A 98 -4.22 -5.73 1.02
CA GLN A 98 -5.51 -5.14 0.70
C GLN A 98 -5.42 -4.36 -0.61
N GLY A 99 -6.36 -4.60 -1.52
CA GLY A 99 -6.38 -3.88 -2.78
C GLY A 99 -7.07 -4.66 -3.88
N LEU A 100 -6.54 -4.50 -5.10
CA LEU A 100 -7.06 -5.13 -6.30
C LEU A 100 -5.95 -5.88 -7.03
N TYR A 101 -6.32 -6.94 -7.73
CA TYR A 101 -5.52 -7.42 -8.86
C TYR A 101 -6.38 -7.59 -10.10
N ALA A 102 -5.75 -7.43 -11.27
CA ALA A 102 -6.43 -7.58 -12.56
C ALA A 102 -5.65 -8.52 -13.47
N SER A 103 -6.34 -9.34 -14.26
CA SER A 103 -5.73 -10.10 -15.35
C SER A 103 -5.41 -9.16 -16.52
N ILE A 104 -4.13 -8.98 -16.83
CA ILE A 104 -3.62 -7.92 -17.72
C ILE A 104 -2.99 -8.40 -19.02
N SER A 105 -2.96 -9.71 -19.28
CA SER A 105 -2.37 -10.29 -20.48
C SER A 105 -3.41 -11.08 -21.29
N GLN A 106 -3.34 -10.95 -22.62
CA GLN A 106 -4.18 -11.70 -23.55
C GLN A 106 -3.55 -13.04 -23.96
N GLY A 107 -2.23 -13.21 -23.77
CA GLY A 107 -1.48 -14.39 -24.22
C GLY A 107 -1.28 -15.45 -23.13
N GLU A 108 -1.16 -15.03 -21.88
CA GLU A 108 -1.01 -15.92 -20.71
C GLU A 108 -1.63 -15.26 -19.48
N LEU A 109 -1.85 -16.01 -18.41
CA LEU A 109 -2.34 -15.44 -17.16
C LEU A 109 -1.22 -14.63 -16.48
N GLY A 110 -1.36 -13.30 -16.53
CA GLY A 110 -0.51 -12.35 -15.84
C GLY A 110 -1.37 -11.35 -15.08
N LEU A 111 -0.98 -11.03 -13.85
CA LEU A 111 -1.72 -10.14 -12.97
C LEU A 111 -1.04 -8.77 -12.87
N MET A 112 -1.82 -7.72 -12.61
CA MET A 112 -1.31 -6.46 -12.09
C MET A 112 -1.80 -6.31 -10.66
N MET A 113 -0.88 -6.18 -9.71
CA MET A 113 -1.18 -5.96 -8.30
C MET A 113 -1.24 -4.46 -8.04
N VAL A 114 -2.33 -4.01 -7.42
CA VAL A 114 -2.51 -2.63 -6.93
C VAL A 114 -2.96 -2.75 -5.48
N MET A 115 -2.00 -2.74 -4.55
CA MET A 115 -2.27 -3.15 -3.17
C MET A 115 -1.41 -2.45 -2.14
N THR A 116 -1.91 -2.45 -0.91
CA THR A 116 -1.15 -2.14 0.29
C THR A 116 -0.95 -3.40 1.13
N MET A 117 0.18 -3.50 1.80
CA MET A 117 0.42 -4.47 2.86
C MET A 117 0.41 -3.70 4.17
N ALA A 118 -0.59 -3.96 5.01
CA ALA A 118 -0.78 -3.32 6.30
C ALA A 118 -0.37 -4.28 7.42
N PHE A 119 0.66 -3.91 8.18
CA PHE A 119 1.17 -4.73 9.28
C PHE A 119 0.39 -4.43 10.56
N THR A 120 0.13 -5.48 11.35
CA THR A 120 -0.72 -5.41 12.55
C THR A 120 -0.04 -5.97 13.80
N ASP A 121 1.22 -6.39 13.66
CA ASP A 121 2.02 -7.03 14.71
C ASP A 121 3.47 -6.54 14.67
N GLY A 122 4.15 -6.63 15.82
CA GLY A 122 5.56 -6.30 15.94
C GLY A 122 5.88 -4.80 15.82
N GLU A 123 7.12 -4.50 15.43
CA GLU A 123 7.66 -3.14 15.31
C GLU A 123 6.89 -2.28 14.29
N PHE A 124 6.30 -2.92 13.27
CA PHE A 124 5.68 -2.22 12.15
C PHE A 124 4.16 -2.13 12.26
N ASN A 125 3.56 -2.46 13.42
CA ASN A 125 2.12 -2.38 13.62
C ASN A 125 1.56 -0.99 13.26
N GLY A 126 0.53 -0.97 12.39
CA GLY A 126 -0.10 0.25 11.87
C GLY A 126 0.64 0.89 10.70
N SER A 127 1.80 0.37 10.30
CA SER A 127 2.55 0.83 9.12
C SER A 127 2.13 0.07 7.87
N THR A 128 2.31 0.69 6.71
CA THR A 128 1.96 0.07 5.42
C THR A 128 3.05 0.21 4.38
N ILE A 129 3.09 -0.74 3.46
CA ILE A 129 3.88 -0.69 2.21
C ILE A 129 2.91 -0.73 1.03
N SER A 130 3.17 0.05 -0.02
CA SER A 130 2.35 0.09 -1.24
C SER A 130 3.07 -0.55 -2.42
N VAL A 131 2.34 -1.34 -3.21
CA VAL A 131 2.83 -2.07 -4.37
C VAL A 131 1.95 -1.77 -5.58
N LEU A 132 2.60 -1.41 -6.68
CA LEU A 132 2.00 -1.38 -8.02
C LEU A 132 2.96 -2.11 -8.95
N GLY A 133 2.62 -3.34 -9.32
CA GLY A 133 3.55 -4.21 -10.03
C GLY A 133 2.88 -5.26 -10.88
N ARG A 134 3.55 -5.63 -11.97
CA ARG A 134 3.17 -6.79 -12.80
C ARG A 134 3.58 -8.08 -12.08
N ASN A 135 2.75 -9.10 -12.17
CA ASN A 135 2.91 -10.38 -11.48
C ASN A 135 2.63 -11.52 -12.50
N MET A 136 3.68 -11.97 -13.18
CA MET A 136 3.59 -12.98 -14.26
C MET A 136 3.63 -14.39 -13.69
N ILE A 137 2.50 -14.83 -13.14
CA ILE A 137 2.42 -16.07 -12.35
C ILE A 137 2.63 -17.38 -13.14
N MET A 138 2.52 -17.34 -14.48
CA MET A 138 2.70 -18.51 -15.35
C MET A 138 4.13 -18.65 -15.90
N SER A 139 4.84 -17.54 -16.11
CA SER A 139 6.12 -17.52 -16.84
C SER A 139 7.34 -17.19 -15.97
N GLU A 140 7.15 -16.66 -14.76
CA GLU A 140 8.23 -16.24 -13.86
C GLU A 140 8.16 -17.01 -12.52
N SER A 141 9.22 -17.77 -12.20
CA SER A 141 9.30 -18.54 -10.95
C SER A 141 9.53 -17.66 -9.71
N VAL A 142 10.30 -16.59 -9.87
CA VAL A 142 10.47 -15.50 -8.90
C VAL A 142 10.08 -14.21 -9.60
N ARG A 143 9.15 -13.48 -9.00
CA ARG A 143 8.53 -12.28 -9.59
C ARG A 143 8.89 -11.08 -8.74
N GLU A 144 9.30 -10.00 -9.39
CA GLU A 144 9.71 -8.78 -8.71
C GLU A 144 8.63 -7.70 -8.84
N MET A 145 8.29 -7.03 -7.74
CA MET A 145 7.39 -5.88 -7.74
C MET A 145 7.98 -4.72 -6.95
N PRO A 146 7.91 -3.47 -7.45
CA PRO A 146 8.48 -2.33 -6.75
C PRO A 146 7.65 -1.97 -5.52
N ILE A 147 8.35 -1.54 -4.47
CA ILE A 147 7.74 -0.79 -3.37
C ILE A 147 7.67 0.67 -3.78
N ILE A 148 6.45 1.16 -4.02
CA ILE A 148 6.20 2.51 -4.55
C ILE A 148 5.93 3.55 -3.45
N GLY A 149 5.90 3.12 -2.19
CA GLY A 149 5.74 4.00 -1.03
C GLY A 149 5.38 3.23 0.23
N GLY A 150 5.22 3.96 1.33
CA GLY A 150 4.81 3.41 2.60
C GLY A 150 4.36 4.48 3.60
N THR A 151 3.79 4.04 4.71
CA THR A 151 3.28 4.88 5.80
C THR A 151 3.82 4.41 7.15
N GLY A 152 3.66 5.22 8.19
CA GLY A 152 4.18 4.90 9.52
C GLY A 152 5.70 4.76 9.50
N ALA A 153 6.20 3.62 9.97
CA ALA A 153 7.62 3.26 9.95
C ALA A 153 8.19 3.19 8.53
N PHE A 154 7.36 2.98 7.51
CA PHE A 154 7.80 2.91 6.11
C PHE A 154 7.59 4.24 5.36
N ARG A 155 7.57 5.38 6.06
CA ARG A 155 7.47 6.68 5.39
C ARG A 155 8.69 6.88 4.49
N PHE A 156 8.46 7.39 3.28
CA PHE A 156 9.47 7.53 2.23
C PHE A 156 10.10 6.20 1.77
N ALA A 157 9.39 5.09 2.01
CA ALA A 157 9.88 3.78 1.62
C ALA A 157 10.18 3.66 0.12
N ARG A 158 11.33 3.05 -0.18
CA ARG A 158 11.74 2.62 -1.52
C ARG A 158 12.38 1.24 -1.43
N GLY A 159 12.07 0.38 -2.38
CA GLY A 159 12.53 -1.00 -2.34
C GLY A 159 11.87 -1.88 -3.37
N TYR A 160 11.99 -3.18 -3.18
CA TYR A 160 11.37 -4.19 -4.03
C TYR A 160 10.92 -5.40 -3.22
N ALA A 161 9.92 -6.09 -3.74
CA ALA A 161 9.45 -7.37 -3.26
C ALA A 161 9.85 -8.45 -4.28
N GLN A 162 10.34 -9.58 -3.79
CA GLN A 162 10.46 -10.82 -4.56
C GLN A 162 9.43 -11.81 -4.03
N THR A 163 8.70 -12.43 -4.95
CA THR A 163 7.63 -13.36 -4.61
C THR A 163 7.70 -14.63 -5.45
N LYS A 164 7.39 -15.76 -4.82
CA LYS A 164 7.31 -17.09 -5.46
C LYS A 164 6.18 -17.89 -4.83
N PHE A 165 5.61 -18.83 -5.57
CA PHE A 165 4.61 -19.73 -4.98
C PHE A 165 5.27 -20.63 -3.94
N TYR A 166 4.66 -20.72 -2.77
CA TYR A 166 4.84 -21.86 -1.88
C TYR A 166 3.91 -23.00 -2.34
N SER A 167 2.65 -22.67 -2.64
CA SER A 167 1.67 -23.57 -3.24
C SER A 167 0.66 -22.79 -4.09
N VAL A 168 0.15 -23.42 -5.15
CA VAL A 168 -0.91 -22.86 -6.00
C VAL A 168 -1.81 -23.98 -6.54
N ASP A 169 -3.12 -23.76 -6.50
CA ASP A 169 -4.16 -24.60 -7.10
C ASP A 169 -4.93 -23.74 -8.12
N PHE A 170 -4.51 -23.79 -9.39
CA PHE A 170 -5.14 -22.98 -10.45
C PHE A 170 -6.60 -23.37 -10.71
N THR A 171 -6.99 -24.60 -10.39
CA THR A 171 -8.38 -25.07 -10.57
C THR A 171 -9.32 -24.43 -9.57
N LYS A 172 -8.86 -24.17 -8.34
CA LYS A 172 -9.66 -23.45 -7.32
C LYS A 172 -9.36 -21.96 -7.25
N GLY A 173 -8.17 -21.54 -7.64
CA GLY A 173 -7.63 -20.19 -7.46
C GLY A 173 -6.87 -19.99 -6.15
N ASP A 174 -6.87 -20.95 -5.23
CA ASP A 174 -6.17 -20.83 -3.94
C ASP A 174 -4.65 -20.75 -4.15
N ALA A 175 -4.00 -19.81 -3.47
CA ALA A 175 -2.55 -19.67 -3.52
C ALA A 175 -1.95 -19.26 -2.17
N THR A 176 -0.82 -19.87 -1.82
CA THR A 176 0.06 -19.40 -0.76
C THR A 176 1.38 -18.98 -1.39
N VAL A 177 1.76 -17.74 -1.13
CA VAL A 177 2.82 -17.05 -1.84
C VAL A 177 3.84 -16.52 -0.84
N GLU A 178 5.09 -16.94 -0.98
CA GLU A 178 6.18 -16.43 -0.15
C GLU A 178 6.61 -15.04 -0.66
N TYR A 179 6.78 -14.10 0.28
CA TYR A 179 7.26 -12.74 0.00
C TYR A 179 8.56 -12.46 0.75
N ASN A 180 9.52 -11.89 0.03
CA ASN A 180 10.72 -11.26 0.58
C ASN A 180 10.70 -9.79 0.15
N ILE A 181 10.63 -8.85 1.10
CA ILE A 181 10.63 -7.41 0.80
C ILE A 181 11.88 -6.78 1.38
N PHE A 182 12.60 -6.03 0.54
CA PHE A 182 13.77 -5.27 0.91
C PHE A 182 13.45 -3.78 0.78
N VAL A 183 13.34 -3.08 1.90
CA VAL A 183 12.85 -1.71 1.95
C VAL A 183 13.80 -0.79 2.71
N ASN A 184 14.14 0.34 2.07
CA ASN A 184 14.82 1.46 2.72
C ASN A 184 13.78 2.45 3.23
N HIS A 185 13.94 2.95 4.45
CA HIS A 185 13.08 3.93 5.11
C HIS A 185 13.87 4.77 6.13
N TYR A 186 13.20 5.54 7.00
CA TYR A 186 13.79 6.51 7.95
C TYR A 186 13.22 6.33 9.36
#